data_AF-A0A944Z0Y5-F1
#
_entry.id   AF-A0A944Z0Y5-F1
#
_cell.length_a   1.000
_cell.length_b   1.000
_cell.length_c   1.000
_cell.angle_alpha   90.00
_cell.angle_beta   90.00
_cell.angle_gamma   90.00
#
_symmetry.space_group_name_H-M   'P 1'
#
loop_
_entity.id
_entity.type
_entity.pdbx_description
1 polymer ?
#
loop_
_entity_poly.entity_id
_entity_poly.type
_entity_poly.pdbx_seq_one_letter_code
_entity_poly.pdbx_strand_id
1 'polypeptide(L)'
;MKSSIGPLAICAAGLILMGFTSQDQISGREKPRINFDGALFDVQGNQYTIVNLTIGGEYHQIPVYQKPNDPEVDPAINTTRLDLAEVHTIEAFPKPKKGYPRFRSRDYIEIMVTSNDKERTKNHYIIDADRTIYCDQINKTGKDTHSIVHLEKELEFSAIKKLRVDGYRYNDPEDDPGKKKPEGYERALRAAGRLEELVKKSEDAKKPVDPEELKIVAQEIKTALGKRKGVYVESGGKQAGYVV
;
A
#
# COMPACT_ATOMS: atom_id res chain seq x y z
N MET A 1 -76.03 3.90 37.41
CA MET A 1 -75.15 3.12 38.31
C MET A 1 -75.34 1.63 38.00
N LYS A 2 -74.35 0.99 37.37
CA LYS A 2 -74.07 -0.45 37.36
C LYS A 2 -72.76 -0.66 36.60
N SER A 3 -71.81 -1.28 37.29
CA SER A 3 -70.41 -1.53 36.90
C SER A 3 -70.25 -2.79 36.05
N SER A 4 -69.26 -2.81 35.16
CA SER A 4 -68.62 -4.06 34.69
C SER A 4 -67.20 -3.69 34.21
N ILE A 5 -66.17 -3.95 35.01
CA ILE A 5 -65.25 -5.12 34.90
C ILE A 5 -64.63 -5.19 33.50
N GLY A 6 -63.38 -4.73 33.37
CA GLY A 6 -62.57 -4.83 32.16
C GLY A 6 -61.82 -6.16 32.03
N PRO A 7 -60.89 -6.25 31.07
CA PRO A 7 -59.77 -7.17 31.18
C PRO A 7 -58.41 -6.44 31.13
N LEU A 8 -57.56 -6.91 32.05
CA LEU A 8 -56.11 -6.82 32.10
C LEU A 8 -55.45 -6.92 30.71
N ALA A 9 -54.66 -5.92 30.34
CA ALA A 9 -53.68 -6.03 29.26
C ALA A 9 -52.36 -6.54 29.87
N ILE A 10 -52.04 -7.80 29.56
CA ILE A 10 -50.84 -8.52 29.99
C ILE A 10 -49.61 -7.99 29.26
N CYS A 11 -48.55 -7.80 30.04
CA CYS A 11 -47.20 -7.48 29.63
C CYS A 11 -46.66 -8.42 28.54
N ALA A 12 -46.20 -7.84 27.43
CA ALA A 12 -45.21 -8.47 26.56
C ALA A 12 -43.96 -7.58 26.57
N ALA A 13 -43.13 -7.77 27.59
CA ALA A 13 -41.78 -7.26 27.61
C ALA A 13 -40.99 -7.97 26.51
N GLY A 14 -40.92 -7.34 25.33
CA GLY A 14 -40.07 -7.77 24.24
C GLY A 14 -38.60 -7.59 24.62
N LEU A 15 -38.01 -8.66 25.12
CA LEU A 15 -36.56 -8.85 25.23
C LEU A 15 -35.97 -8.82 23.81
N ILE A 16 -35.59 -7.63 23.34
CA ILE A 16 -34.73 -7.47 22.19
C ILE A 16 -33.33 -7.89 22.64
N LEU A 17 -33.04 -9.19 22.55
CA LEU A 17 -31.68 -9.68 22.46
C LEU A 17 -31.18 -9.34 21.05
N MET A 18 -30.75 -8.09 20.85
CA MET A 18 -29.92 -7.75 19.71
C MET A 18 -28.59 -8.47 19.90
N GLY A 19 -28.44 -9.56 19.14
CA GLY A 19 -27.18 -10.25 19.00
C GLY A 19 -26.10 -9.25 18.61
N PHE A 20 -25.10 -9.12 19.48
CA PHE A 20 -23.76 -8.74 19.05
C PHE A 20 -23.28 -9.84 18.11
N THR A 21 -23.68 -9.77 16.84
CA THR A 21 -22.93 -10.40 15.77
C THR A 21 -21.56 -9.76 15.84
N SER A 22 -20.58 -10.52 16.35
CA SER A 22 -19.17 -10.25 16.10
C SER A 22 -19.06 -9.89 14.63
N GLN A 23 -18.70 -8.63 14.34
CA GLN A 23 -18.29 -8.26 13.00
C GLN A 23 -17.11 -9.17 12.71
N ASP A 24 -17.33 -10.17 11.85
CA ASP A 24 -16.24 -10.89 11.20
C ASP A 24 -15.27 -9.82 10.74
N GLN A 25 -14.01 -9.91 11.18
CA GLN A 25 -12.96 -9.06 10.67
C GLN A 25 -13.05 -9.16 9.16
N ILE A 26 -13.46 -8.06 8.51
CA ILE A 26 -13.43 -7.97 7.05
C ILE A 26 -11.96 -8.10 6.70
N SER A 27 -11.52 -9.31 6.43
CA SER A 27 -10.15 -9.61 6.06
C SER A 27 -9.96 -8.97 4.70
N GLY A 28 -9.24 -7.84 4.68
CA GLY A 28 -8.83 -7.19 3.45
C GLY A 28 -8.00 -8.13 2.57
N ARG A 29 -7.75 -7.72 1.33
CA ARG A 29 -6.99 -8.56 0.39
C ARG A 29 -5.57 -8.80 0.90
N GLU A 30 -5.04 -10.01 0.66
CA GLU A 30 -3.63 -10.30 0.93
C GLU A 30 -2.75 -9.28 0.20
N LYS A 31 -1.87 -8.62 0.96
CA LYS A 31 -1.01 -7.56 0.43
C LYS A 31 0.20 -8.18 -0.28
N PRO A 32 0.67 -7.60 -1.40
CA PRO A 32 1.79 -8.17 -2.15
C PRO A 32 3.07 -8.13 -1.30
N ARG A 33 3.97 -9.09 -1.52
CA ARG A 33 5.27 -9.14 -0.84
C ARG A 33 6.15 -7.94 -1.20
N ILE A 34 6.06 -7.45 -2.43
CA ILE A 34 6.72 -6.23 -2.86
C ILE A 34 5.63 -5.17 -3.03
N ASN A 35 5.79 -4.08 -2.29
CA ASN A 35 4.85 -2.98 -2.26
C ASN A 35 5.42 -1.83 -3.08
N PHE A 36 4.77 -1.54 -4.21
CA PHE A 36 5.06 -0.36 -5.01
C PHE A 36 4.18 0.80 -4.57
N ASP A 37 4.81 1.96 -4.38
CA ASP A 37 4.16 3.22 -4.02
C ASP A 37 4.25 4.24 -5.15
N GLY A 38 3.30 5.18 -5.16
CA GLY A 38 3.33 6.28 -6.11
C GLY A 38 2.00 7.03 -6.23
N ALA A 39 1.65 7.40 -7.46
CA ALA A 39 0.46 8.21 -7.73
C ALA A 39 -0.36 7.66 -8.91
N LEU A 40 -1.67 7.56 -8.71
CA LEU A 40 -2.65 7.18 -9.74
C LEU A 40 -3.46 8.41 -10.14
N PHE A 41 -3.56 8.67 -11.44
CA PHE A 41 -4.35 9.72 -12.03
C PHE A 41 -5.46 9.09 -12.86
N ASP A 42 -6.71 9.39 -12.54
CA ASP A 42 -7.84 8.86 -13.30
C ASP A 42 -8.17 9.71 -14.54
N VAL A 43 -9.09 9.23 -15.36
CA VAL A 43 -9.57 9.95 -16.55
C VAL A 43 -10.35 11.24 -16.22
N GLN A 44 -10.81 11.39 -14.98
CA GLN A 44 -11.50 12.60 -14.50
C GLN A 44 -10.51 13.67 -14.00
N GLY A 45 -9.23 13.34 -13.87
CA GLY A 45 -8.18 14.23 -13.39
C GLY A 45 -7.98 14.18 -11.87
N ASN A 46 -8.64 13.26 -11.16
CA ASN A 46 -8.36 13.04 -9.74
C ASN A 46 -6.99 12.37 -9.57
N GLN A 47 -6.29 12.73 -8.51
CA GLN A 47 -5.00 12.15 -8.14
C GLN A 47 -5.10 11.44 -6.79
N TYR A 48 -4.58 10.22 -6.73
CA TYR A 48 -4.54 9.40 -5.53
C TYR A 48 -3.09 9.03 -5.21
N THR A 49 -2.68 9.21 -3.96
CA THR A 49 -1.42 8.62 -3.46
C THR A 49 -1.71 7.16 -3.12
N ILE A 50 -0.93 6.24 -3.65
CA ILE A 50 -1.22 4.81 -3.58
C ILE A 50 -0.04 4.00 -3.04
N VAL A 51 -0.35 2.86 -2.43
CA VAL A 51 0.58 1.77 -2.06
C VAL A 51 -0.03 0.41 -2.41
N ASN A 52 0.74 -0.66 -2.25
CA ASN A 52 0.32 -2.05 -2.50
C ASN A 52 -0.22 -2.25 -3.92
N LEU A 53 0.39 -1.57 -4.89
CA LEU A 53 -0.01 -1.60 -6.29
C LEU A 53 0.16 -3.01 -6.90
N THR A 54 -0.88 -3.48 -7.57
CA THR A 54 -0.86 -4.66 -8.45
C THR A 54 -1.66 -4.36 -9.74
N ILE A 55 -1.28 -4.99 -10.86
CA ILE A 55 -1.93 -4.83 -12.17
C ILE A 55 -2.27 -6.21 -12.75
N GLY A 56 -3.56 -6.54 -12.77
CA GLY A 56 -4.09 -7.86 -13.12
C GLY A 56 -3.61 -8.95 -12.17
N GLY A 57 -3.49 -8.64 -10.88
CA GLY A 57 -2.99 -9.56 -9.84
C GLY A 57 -1.46 -9.71 -9.79
N GLU A 58 -0.74 -9.15 -10.77
CA GLU A 58 0.72 -9.16 -10.81
C GLU A 58 1.26 -7.90 -10.10
N TYR A 59 2.31 -8.05 -9.30
CA TYR A 59 2.88 -6.93 -8.53
C TYR A 59 4.31 -6.57 -8.92
N HIS A 60 5.02 -7.40 -9.69
CA HIS A 60 6.42 -7.13 -10.08
C HIS A 60 6.57 -7.08 -11.60
N GLN A 61 6.13 -8.12 -12.30
CA GLN A 61 6.26 -8.23 -13.75
C GLN A 61 4.90 -8.15 -14.44
N ILE A 62 4.62 -7.03 -15.11
CA ILE A 62 3.33 -6.79 -15.77
C ILE A 62 3.43 -7.15 -17.26
N PRO A 63 2.67 -8.13 -17.76
CA PRO A 63 2.63 -8.44 -19.18
C PRO A 63 1.97 -7.31 -19.96
N VAL A 64 2.68 -6.85 -20.98
CA VAL A 64 2.24 -5.92 -22.02
C VAL A 64 2.59 -6.48 -23.38
N TYR A 65 2.01 -5.93 -24.44
CA TYR A 65 2.18 -6.48 -25.78
C TYR A 65 2.64 -5.40 -26.75
N GLN A 66 3.39 -5.80 -27.77
CA GLN A 66 3.58 -4.92 -28.93
C GLN A 66 2.29 -4.89 -29.75
N LYS A 67 1.91 -3.71 -30.24
CA LYS A 67 0.73 -3.56 -31.09
C LYS A 67 1.01 -4.22 -32.44
N PRO A 68 0.26 -5.26 -32.84
CA PRO A 68 0.44 -5.84 -34.17
C PRO A 68 -0.14 -4.91 -35.24
N ASN A 69 0.42 -4.98 -36.45
CA ASN A 69 -0.08 -4.23 -37.61
C ASN A 69 -1.39 -4.84 -38.16
N ASP A 70 -1.58 -6.14 -37.95
CA ASP A 70 -2.73 -6.91 -38.42
C ASP A 70 -3.71 -7.17 -37.24
N PRO A 71 -4.99 -6.78 -37.35
CA PRO A 71 -6.01 -7.02 -36.33
C PRO A 71 -6.35 -8.49 -36.07
N GLU A 72 -6.00 -9.41 -36.96
CA GLU A 72 -6.24 -10.86 -36.79
C GLU A 72 -5.15 -11.54 -35.94
N VAL A 73 -3.99 -10.90 -35.81
CA VAL A 73 -2.85 -11.40 -35.03
C VAL A 73 -3.11 -11.20 -33.53
N ASP A 74 -2.87 -12.24 -32.74
CA ASP A 74 -2.95 -12.16 -31.27
C ASP A 74 -1.79 -11.33 -30.71
N PRO A 75 -2.07 -10.23 -29.98
CA PRO A 75 -1.02 -9.48 -29.28
C PRO A 75 -0.17 -10.35 -28.35
N ALA A 76 -0.75 -11.41 -27.77
CA ALA A 76 -0.05 -12.29 -26.83
C ALA A 76 1.17 -13.02 -27.44
N ILE A 77 1.27 -13.12 -28.77
CA ILE A 77 2.43 -13.72 -29.45
C ILE A 77 3.71 -12.91 -29.19
N ASN A 78 3.59 -11.60 -28.99
CA ASN A 78 4.71 -10.69 -28.73
C ASN A 78 4.55 -10.00 -27.37
N THR A 79 4.61 -10.83 -26.33
CA THR A 79 4.50 -10.39 -24.93
C THR A 79 5.85 -9.91 -24.40
N THR A 80 5.86 -8.74 -23.77
CA THR A 80 6.96 -8.20 -22.96
C THR A 80 6.50 -8.11 -21.51
N ARG A 81 7.39 -8.36 -20.55
CA ARG A 81 7.08 -8.20 -19.12
C ARG A 81 7.77 -6.96 -18.58
N LEU A 82 7.00 -5.98 -18.14
CA LEU A 82 7.52 -4.76 -17.52
C LEU A 82 7.83 -5.04 -16.05
N ASP A 83 9.08 -4.81 -15.65
CA ASP A 83 9.44 -4.76 -14.24
C ASP A 83 9.03 -3.40 -13.66
N LEU A 84 8.08 -3.39 -12.72
CA LEU A 84 7.62 -2.15 -12.09
C LEU A 84 8.73 -1.38 -11.35
N ALA A 85 9.81 -2.04 -10.92
CA ALA A 85 10.96 -1.36 -10.32
C ALA A 85 11.76 -0.53 -11.33
N GLU A 86 11.66 -0.87 -12.62
CA GLU A 86 12.30 -0.15 -13.73
C GLU A 86 11.35 0.83 -14.40
N VAL A 87 10.10 0.92 -13.97
CA VAL A 87 9.10 1.83 -14.52
C VAL A 87 9.03 3.11 -13.70
N HIS A 88 9.04 4.25 -14.36
CA HIS A 88 8.74 5.54 -13.74
C HIS A 88 7.27 5.91 -13.92
N THR A 89 6.75 5.83 -15.15
CA THR A 89 5.34 6.11 -15.43
C THR A 89 4.77 5.21 -16.50
N ILE A 90 3.49 4.90 -16.38
CA ILE A 90 2.65 4.31 -17.43
C ILE A 90 1.54 5.30 -17.74
N GLU A 91 1.48 5.81 -18.96
CA GLU A 91 0.46 6.76 -19.40
C GLU A 91 -0.45 6.08 -20.41
N ALA A 92 -1.76 6.07 -20.14
CA ALA A 92 -2.77 5.54 -21.04
C ALA A 92 -3.11 6.59 -22.10
N PHE A 93 -3.13 6.19 -23.37
CA PHE A 93 -3.60 7.05 -24.43
C PHE A 93 -5.11 7.28 -24.29
N PRO A 94 -5.61 8.50 -24.58
CA PRO A 94 -7.04 8.79 -24.53
C PRO A 94 -7.83 7.82 -25.43
N LYS A 95 -9.00 7.39 -24.95
CA LYS A 95 -9.90 6.52 -25.72
C LYS A 95 -10.17 7.13 -27.11
N PRO A 96 -9.81 6.46 -28.21
CA PRO A 96 -10.09 6.96 -29.55
C PRO A 96 -11.60 7.08 -29.79
N LYS A 97 -12.01 7.99 -30.69
CA LYS A 97 -13.43 8.15 -31.07
C LYS A 97 -14.07 6.85 -31.60
N LYS A 98 -13.26 5.99 -32.23
CA LYS A 98 -13.68 4.68 -32.77
C LYS A 98 -13.71 3.56 -31.72
N GLY A 99 -13.38 3.85 -30.46
CA GLY A 99 -13.17 2.85 -29.42
C GLY A 99 -11.71 2.37 -29.36
N TYR A 100 -11.45 1.44 -28.45
CA TYR A 100 -10.14 0.80 -28.30
C TYR A 100 -9.89 -0.18 -29.45
N PRO A 101 -8.63 -0.37 -29.89
CA PRO A 101 -8.31 -1.45 -30.82
C PRO A 101 -8.70 -2.80 -30.20
N ARG A 102 -9.36 -3.64 -31.00
CA ARG A 102 -9.91 -4.93 -30.56
C ARG A 102 -9.19 -6.07 -31.28
N PHE A 103 -8.65 -7.01 -30.52
CA PHE A 103 -7.98 -8.22 -31.03
C PHE A 103 -8.59 -9.45 -30.36
N ARG A 104 -9.02 -10.44 -31.15
CA ARG A 104 -9.68 -11.67 -30.63
C ARG A 104 -10.75 -11.39 -29.59
N SER A 105 -11.61 -10.41 -29.88
CA SER A 105 -12.72 -9.99 -29.02
C SER A 105 -12.35 -9.29 -27.71
N ARG A 106 -11.08 -8.94 -27.48
CA ARG A 106 -10.62 -8.15 -26.33
C ARG A 106 -10.23 -6.74 -26.74
N ASP A 107 -10.57 -5.76 -25.93
CA ASP A 107 -10.22 -4.35 -26.14
C ASP A 107 -8.86 -4.05 -25.49
N TYR A 108 -8.01 -3.29 -26.18
CA TYR A 108 -6.66 -2.96 -25.73
C TYR A 108 -6.43 -1.45 -25.67
N ILE A 109 -5.69 -1.01 -24.67
CA ILE A 109 -5.30 0.39 -24.48
C ILE A 109 -3.85 0.55 -24.90
N GLU A 110 -3.58 1.54 -25.74
CA GLU A 110 -2.21 1.98 -26.02
C GLU A 110 -1.65 2.70 -24.79
N ILE A 111 -0.43 2.35 -24.41
CA ILE A 111 0.28 2.92 -23.27
C ILE A 111 1.67 3.40 -23.66
N MET A 112 2.09 4.51 -23.06
CA MET A 112 3.47 4.98 -23.05
C MET A 112 4.10 4.61 -21.71
N VAL A 113 5.15 3.81 -21.74
CA VAL A 113 5.94 3.46 -20.57
C VAL A 113 7.21 4.29 -20.58
N THR A 114 7.45 5.04 -19.51
CA THR A 114 8.71 5.76 -19.28
C THR A 114 9.51 5.00 -18.22
N SER A 115 10.73 4.62 -18.56
CA SER A 115 11.64 3.90 -17.68
C SER A 115 12.19 4.77 -16.55
N ASN A 116 12.65 4.11 -15.48
CA ASN A 116 13.32 4.74 -14.34
C ASN A 116 14.84 4.89 -14.50
N ASP A 117 15.34 4.77 -15.73
CA ASP A 117 16.72 5.08 -16.06
C ASP A 117 16.97 6.60 -16.09
N LYS A 118 18.25 6.96 -16.26
CA LYS A 118 18.69 8.38 -16.31
C LYS A 118 18.13 9.12 -17.53
N GLU A 119 17.87 8.41 -18.62
CA GLU A 119 17.45 8.98 -19.89
C GLU A 119 15.93 9.11 -20.01
N ARG A 120 15.18 8.51 -19.07
CA ARG A 120 13.72 8.38 -19.11
C ARG A 120 13.27 7.77 -20.44
N THR A 121 13.88 6.66 -20.85
CA THR A 121 13.56 6.00 -22.11
C THR A 121 12.06 5.70 -22.21
N LYS A 122 11.49 5.98 -23.38
CA LYS A 122 10.06 5.84 -23.64
C LYS A 122 9.79 4.70 -24.62
N ASN A 123 8.88 3.81 -24.26
CA ASN A 123 8.47 2.68 -25.08
C ASN A 123 6.94 2.63 -25.18
N HIS A 124 6.45 2.21 -26.34
CA HIS A 124 5.03 2.10 -26.63
C HIS A 124 4.59 0.64 -26.58
N TYR A 125 3.48 0.37 -25.88
CA TYR A 125 2.88 -0.95 -25.78
C TYR A 125 1.36 -0.87 -25.84
N ILE A 126 0.72 -2.03 -25.83
CA ILE A 126 -0.71 -2.19 -25.55
C ILE A 126 -0.92 -3.10 -24.33
N ILE A 127 -2.02 -2.89 -23.62
CA ILE A 127 -2.45 -3.66 -22.45
C ILE A 127 -3.96 -3.90 -22.52
N ASP A 128 -4.45 -5.01 -21.97
CA ASP A 128 -5.89 -5.30 -21.94
C ASP A 128 -6.65 -4.17 -21.21
N ALA A 129 -7.70 -3.64 -21.82
CA ALA A 129 -8.45 -2.48 -21.30
C ALA A 129 -9.13 -2.77 -19.95
N ASP A 130 -9.62 -4.01 -19.80
CA ASP A 130 -10.33 -4.50 -18.63
C ASP A 130 -9.36 -4.96 -17.52
N ARG A 131 -8.04 -4.82 -17.73
CA ARG A 131 -7.07 -5.26 -16.74
C ARG A 131 -7.19 -4.44 -15.47
N THR A 132 -7.44 -5.11 -14.35
CA THR A 132 -7.72 -4.42 -13.09
C THR A 132 -6.45 -3.96 -12.39
N ILE A 133 -6.44 -2.73 -11.89
CA ILE A 133 -5.45 -2.19 -10.98
C ILE A 133 -6.01 -2.28 -9.56
N TYR A 134 -5.23 -2.85 -8.66
CA TYR A 134 -5.52 -2.84 -7.23
C TYR A 134 -4.45 -2.09 -6.47
N CYS A 135 -4.86 -1.27 -5.52
CA CYS A 135 -3.97 -0.52 -4.65
C CYS A 135 -4.70 -0.07 -3.38
N ASP A 136 -3.96 0.38 -2.38
CA ASP A 136 -4.49 1.09 -1.23
C ASP A 136 -4.22 2.58 -1.40
N GLN A 137 -5.28 3.39 -1.46
CA GLN A 137 -5.19 4.84 -1.41
C GLN A 137 -4.81 5.29 0.01
N ILE A 138 -3.77 6.11 0.09
CA ILE A 138 -3.36 6.78 1.32
C ILE A 138 -4.14 8.09 1.46
N ASN A 139 -4.97 8.18 2.50
CA ASN A 139 -5.62 9.41 2.91
C ASN A 139 -5.03 9.90 4.23
N LYS A 140 -4.58 11.16 4.24
CA LYS A 140 -4.21 11.86 5.47
C LYS A 140 -5.47 12.53 6.02
N THR A 141 -6.05 11.96 7.08
CA THR A 141 -7.22 12.55 7.73
C THR A 141 -6.79 13.23 9.03
N GLY A 142 -7.02 14.53 9.14
CA GLY A 142 -6.69 15.33 10.33
C GLY A 142 -5.49 16.26 10.15
N LYS A 143 -5.30 17.19 11.11
CA LYS A 143 -4.12 18.06 11.17
C LYS A 143 -2.89 17.31 11.68
N ASP A 144 -3.10 16.20 12.37
CA ASP A 144 -2.03 15.40 12.95
C ASP A 144 -1.60 14.30 11.99
N THR A 145 -0.29 14.24 11.73
CA THR A 145 0.38 13.33 10.77
C THR A 145 0.22 11.84 11.08
N HIS A 146 -0.48 11.48 12.16
CA HIS A 146 -0.50 10.13 12.71
C HIS A 146 -1.72 9.30 12.29
N SER A 147 -2.72 9.92 11.64
CA SER A 147 -3.92 9.23 11.18
C SER A 147 -3.85 8.99 9.67
N ILE A 148 -3.06 7.98 9.28
CA ILE A 148 -3.02 7.47 7.91
C ILE A 148 -4.12 6.42 7.77
N VAL A 149 -5.06 6.66 6.85
CA VAL A 149 -6.11 5.70 6.50
C VAL A 149 -5.81 5.12 5.13
N HIS A 150 -5.78 3.80 5.04
CA HIS A 150 -5.66 3.05 3.80
C HIS A 150 -7.06 2.66 3.31
N LEU A 151 -7.42 3.11 2.11
CA LEU A 151 -8.67 2.71 1.45
C LEU A 151 -8.37 1.83 0.25
N GLU A 152 -8.91 0.61 0.23
CA GLU A 152 -8.73 -0.29 -0.91
C GLU A 152 -9.40 0.30 -2.16
N LYS A 153 -8.68 0.28 -3.28
CA LYS A 153 -9.08 0.81 -4.57
C LYS A 153 -8.88 -0.26 -5.64
N GLU A 154 -9.96 -0.53 -6.35
CA GLU A 154 -10.01 -1.40 -7.52
C GLU A 154 -10.54 -0.58 -8.70
N LEU A 155 -9.78 -0.54 -9.79
CA LEU A 155 -10.10 0.23 -11.00
C LEU A 155 -9.70 -0.56 -12.23
N GLU A 156 -10.45 -0.46 -13.32
CA GLU A 156 -9.98 -0.94 -14.62
C GLU A 156 -8.87 -0.04 -15.18
N PHE A 157 -7.97 -0.60 -16.00
CA PHE A 157 -6.94 0.19 -16.68
C PHE A 157 -7.56 1.28 -17.56
N SER A 158 -8.74 1.00 -18.12
CA SER A 158 -9.56 1.96 -18.88
C SER A 158 -9.95 3.23 -18.13
N ALA A 159 -9.97 3.17 -16.79
CA ALA A 159 -10.35 4.28 -15.92
C ALA A 159 -9.15 5.15 -15.52
N ILE A 160 -7.91 4.76 -15.85
CA ILE A 160 -6.72 5.52 -15.52
C ILE A 160 -6.19 6.31 -16.71
N LYS A 161 -5.63 7.48 -16.42
CA LYS A 161 -4.89 8.31 -17.38
C LYS A 161 -3.40 8.09 -17.23
N LYS A 162 -2.92 8.01 -15.98
CA LYS A 162 -1.48 7.89 -15.68
C LYS A 162 -1.28 7.15 -14.36
N LEU A 163 -0.27 6.32 -14.32
CA LEU A 163 0.27 5.68 -13.13
C LEU A 163 1.73 6.08 -13.00
N ARG A 164 2.13 6.64 -11.86
CA ARG A 164 3.51 6.94 -11.52
C ARG A 164 3.97 5.99 -10.42
N VAL A 165 5.13 5.38 -10.61
CA VAL A 165 5.80 4.54 -9.62
C VAL A 165 6.96 5.35 -9.06
N ASP A 166 6.91 5.63 -7.76
CA ASP A 166 7.89 6.46 -7.07
C ASP A 166 8.95 5.59 -6.37
N GLY A 167 8.57 4.39 -5.93
CA GLY A 167 9.47 3.45 -5.26
C GLY A 167 8.85 2.08 -5.02
N TYR A 168 9.62 1.23 -4.36
CA TYR A 168 9.13 -0.03 -3.83
C TYR A 168 9.80 -0.39 -2.51
N ARG A 169 9.10 -1.16 -1.70
CA ARG A 169 9.62 -1.75 -0.46
C ARG A 169 9.23 -3.22 -0.38
N TYR A 170 10.09 -4.03 0.22
CA TYR A 170 9.72 -5.39 0.58
C TYR A 170 8.87 -5.30 1.84
N ASN A 171 7.63 -5.78 1.77
CA ASN A 171 6.87 -6.09 2.97
C ASN A 171 7.54 -7.33 3.56
N ASP A 172 8.34 -7.15 4.60
CA ASP A 172 8.87 -8.29 5.32
C ASP A 172 7.68 -9.03 5.94
N PRO A 173 7.60 -10.37 5.88
CA PRO A 173 6.48 -11.11 6.45
C PRO A 173 6.28 -10.86 7.96
N GLU A 174 7.23 -10.19 8.63
CA GLU A 174 7.15 -9.77 10.04
C GLU A 174 6.39 -8.44 10.24
N ASP A 175 6.19 -7.64 9.19
CA ASP A 175 5.49 -6.33 9.22
C ASP A 175 3.98 -6.44 8.97
N ASP A 176 3.45 -7.67 8.85
CA ASP A 176 2.02 -7.92 8.77
C ASP A 176 1.35 -7.48 10.08
N PRO A 177 0.44 -6.48 10.07
CA PRO A 177 -0.24 -6.01 11.27
C PRO A 177 -1.08 -7.09 11.97
N GLY A 178 -1.37 -8.22 11.30
CA GLY A 178 -2.03 -9.39 11.86
C GLY A 178 -1.09 -10.39 12.56
N LYS A 179 0.23 -10.31 12.36
CA LYS A 179 1.18 -11.20 13.05
C LYS A 179 1.59 -10.59 14.38
N LYS A 180 1.56 -11.41 15.44
CA LYS A 180 2.03 -11.02 16.77
C LYS A 180 3.45 -10.48 16.64
N LYS A 181 3.62 -9.18 16.94
CA LYS A 181 4.93 -8.55 17.04
C LYS A 181 5.85 -9.44 17.90
N PRO A 182 7.12 -9.63 17.51
CA PRO A 182 8.03 -10.47 18.27
C PRO A 182 8.10 -10.00 19.72
N GLU A 183 8.15 -10.97 20.64
CA GLU A 183 8.28 -10.72 22.06
C GLU A 183 9.52 -9.85 22.30
N GLY A 184 9.33 -8.63 22.82
CA GLY A 184 10.39 -7.64 23.02
C GLY A 184 10.35 -6.42 22.09
N TYR A 185 9.56 -6.41 21.02
CA TYR A 185 9.46 -5.24 20.12
C TYR A 185 9.04 -3.95 20.83
N GLU A 186 8.01 -4.01 21.68
CA GLU A 186 7.57 -2.86 22.49
C GLU A 186 8.65 -2.39 23.47
N ARG A 187 9.51 -3.29 23.96
CA ARG A 187 10.64 -2.94 24.82
C ARG A 187 11.75 -2.26 24.01
N ALA A 188 12.02 -2.74 22.79
CA ALA A 188 12.97 -2.10 21.87
C ALA A 188 12.52 -0.69 21.46
N LEU A 189 11.22 -0.50 21.14
CA LEU A 189 10.65 0.82 20.82
C LEU A 189 10.81 1.81 21.98
N ARG A 190 10.54 1.40 23.22
CA ARG A 190 10.74 2.27 24.39
C ARG A 190 12.22 2.65 24.55
N ALA A 191 13.13 1.70 24.37
CA ALA A 191 14.56 1.96 24.47
C ALA A 191 15.03 2.92 23.36
N ALA A 192 14.52 2.79 22.14
CA ALA A 192 14.77 3.72 21.04
C ALA A 192 14.25 5.13 21.34
N GLY A 193 13.03 5.26 21.89
CA GLY A 193 12.51 6.56 22.33
C GLY A 193 13.37 7.24 23.40
N ARG A 194 13.93 6.48 24.34
CA ARG A 194 14.92 7.03 25.30
C ARG A 194 16.20 7.49 24.61
N LEU A 195 16.67 6.79 23.57
CA LEU A 195 17.85 7.20 22.80
C LEU A 195 17.62 8.55 22.13
N GLU A 196 16.46 8.73 21.48
CA GLU A 196 16.09 10.01 20.86
C GLU A 196 16.04 11.14 21.90
N GLU A 197 15.47 10.88 23.09
CA GLU A 197 15.42 11.87 24.17
C GLU A 197 16.83 12.25 24.68
N LEU A 198 17.74 11.28 24.80
CA LEU A 198 19.13 11.54 25.19
C LEU A 198 19.88 12.37 24.15
N VAL A 199 19.72 12.05 22.87
CA VAL A 199 20.32 12.82 21.77
C VAL A 199 19.80 14.26 21.78
N LYS A 200 18.49 14.43 21.89
CA LYS A 200 17.86 15.76 21.95
C LYS A 200 18.36 16.58 23.15
N LYS A 201 18.43 15.99 24.35
CA LYS A 201 18.97 16.65 25.54
C LYS A 201 20.43 17.07 25.37
N SER A 202 21.24 16.24 24.71
CA SER A 202 22.64 16.55 24.38
C SER A 202 22.76 17.74 23.42
N GLU A 203 21.92 17.78 22.39
CA GLU A 203 21.84 18.90 21.44
C GLU A 203 21.44 20.21 22.14
N ASP A 204 20.35 20.18 22.92
CA ASP A 204 19.85 21.34 23.66
C ASP A 204 20.87 21.85 24.69
N ALA A 205 21.58 20.94 25.37
CA ALA A 205 22.58 21.27 26.37
C ALA A 205 23.96 21.61 25.77
N LYS A 206 24.17 21.41 24.47
CA LYS A 206 25.48 21.46 23.79
C LYS A 206 26.56 20.64 24.52
N LYS A 207 26.17 19.51 25.11
CA LYS A 207 27.05 18.60 25.84
C LYS A 207 26.89 17.21 25.25
N PRO A 208 27.99 16.46 25.05
CA PRO A 208 27.89 15.10 24.52
C PRO A 208 27.08 14.21 25.45
N VAL A 209 26.31 13.26 24.88
CA VAL A 209 25.62 12.20 25.62
C VAL A 209 26.65 11.36 26.39
N ASP A 210 26.32 10.95 27.61
CA ASP A 210 27.16 10.04 28.39
C ASP A 210 27.35 8.70 27.63
N PRO A 211 28.61 8.29 27.33
CA PRO A 211 28.89 7.03 26.67
C PRO A 211 28.34 5.79 27.39
N GLU A 212 28.23 5.81 28.72
CA GLU A 212 27.68 4.67 29.47
C GLU A 212 26.16 4.58 29.33
N GLU A 213 25.45 5.71 29.32
CA GLU A 213 24.00 5.71 29.03
C GLU A 213 23.70 5.20 27.62
N LEU A 214 24.51 5.59 26.63
CA LEU A 214 24.40 5.07 25.26
C LEU A 214 24.61 3.56 25.20
N LYS A 215 25.60 3.02 25.91
CA LYS A 215 25.85 1.57 25.96
C LYS A 215 24.68 0.82 26.59
N ILE A 216 24.10 1.33 27.67
CA ILE A 216 22.94 0.72 28.35
C ILE A 216 21.74 0.66 27.40
N VAL A 217 21.42 1.76 26.73
CA VAL A 217 20.29 1.83 25.79
C VAL A 217 20.51 0.91 24.59
N ALA A 218 21.73 0.89 24.03
CA ALA A 218 22.08 -0.01 22.92
C ALA A 218 21.98 -1.49 23.32
N GLN A 219 22.44 -1.85 24.52
CA GLN A 219 22.36 -3.23 25.03
C GLN A 219 20.90 -3.65 25.30
N GLU A 220 20.04 -2.74 25.77
CA GLU A 220 18.61 -3.01 25.94
C GLU A 220 17.93 -3.27 24.59
N ILE A 221 18.20 -2.46 23.56
CA ILE A 221 17.68 -2.66 22.20
C ILE A 221 18.14 -4.02 21.66
N LYS A 222 19.44 -4.33 21.78
CA LYS A 222 20.02 -5.60 21.34
C LYS A 222 19.41 -6.81 22.05
N THR A 223 19.17 -6.69 23.36
CA THR A 223 18.56 -7.77 24.16
C THR A 223 17.08 -7.94 23.83
N ALA A 224 16.36 -6.84 23.60
CA ALA A 224 14.93 -6.85 23.28
C ALA A 224 14.62 -7.41 21.88
N LEU A 225 15.54 -7.27 20.92
CA LEU A 225 15.38 -7.78 19.56
C LEU A 225 15.92 -9.22 19.37
N GLY A 226 16.62 -9.77 20.37
CA GLY A 226 17.21 -11.11 20.34
C GLY A 226 18.30 -11.28 19.26
N LYS A 227 18.65 -12.54 18.93
CA LYS A 227 19.63 -12.88 17.86
C LYS A 227 19.05 -12.72 16.44
N ARG A 228 18.13 -11.78 16.22
CA ARG A 228 17.61 -11.52 14.88
C ARG A 228 18.61 -10.64 14.13
N LYS A 229 19.15 -11.15 13.03
CA LYS A 229 20.05 -10.38 12.15
C LYS A 229 19.23 -9.33 11.43
N GLY A 230 19.56 -8.05 11.61
CA GLY A 230 19.21 -6.98 10.66
C GLY A 230 18.04 -6.07 11.02
N VAL A 231 17.99 -5.48 12.21
CA VAL A 231 17.06 -4.37 12.49
C VAL A 231 17.76 -3.03 12.20
N TYR A 232 17.20 -2.26 11.27
CA TYR A 232 17.63 -0.90 10.96
C TYR A 232 16.89 0.09 11.87
N VAL A 233 17.61 1.01 12.48
CA VAL A 233 17.03 2.16 13.16
C VAL A 233 17.44 3.41 12.38
N GLU A 234 16.51 3.99 11.63
CA GLU A 234 16.72 5.28 10.98
C GLU A 234 16.55 6.40 12.00
N SER A 235 17.57 7.22 12.15
CA SER A 235 17.51 8.49 12.90
C SER A 235 17.82 9.63 11.93
N GLY A 236 16.81 10.46 11.64
CA GLY A 236 17.03 11.80 11.07
C GLY A 236 17.58 11.87 9.64
N GLY A 237 17.17 10.97 8.73
CA GLY A 237 17.44 11.13 7.30
C GLY A 237 18.88 10.87 6.84
N LYS A 238 19.70 10.21 7.67
CA LYS A 238 20.96 9.60 7.23
C LYS A 238 20.93 8.12 7.60
N GLN A 239 21.25 7.25 6.64
CA GLN A 239 21.41 5.81 6.89
C GLN A 239 22.45 5.59 7.99
N ALA A 240 22.02 5.13 9.15
CA ALA A 240 22.90 4.60 10.18
C ALA A 240 23.26 3.16 9.80
N GLY A 241 24.56 2.87 9.78
CA GLY A 241 25.12 1.61 9.29
C GLY A 241 24.73 0.37 10.11
N TYR A 242 25.04 -0.77 9.49
CA TYR A 242 24.95 -2.13 10.04
C TYR A 242 25.48 -2.22 11.48
N VAL A 243 24.69 -2.78 12.40
CA VAL A 243 25.17 -3.23 13.72
C VAL A 243 25.17 -4.76 13.75
N VAL A 244 26.33 -5.35 14.02
CA VAL A 244 26.54 -6.80 14.27
C VAL A 244 26.28 -7.15 15.75
#